data_AF-A0A430HGK7-F1
#
_entry.id   AF-A0A430HGK7-F1
#
_cell.length_a   1.000
_cell.length_b   1.000
_cell.length_c   1.000
_cell.angle_alpha   90.00
_cell.angle_beta   90.00
_cell.angle_gamma   90.00
#
_symmetry.space_group_name_H-M   'P 1'
#
loop_
_entity.id
_entity.type
_entity.pdbx_description
1 polymer ?
#
loop_
_entity_poly.entity_id
_entity_poly.type
_entity_poly.pdbx_seq_one_letter_code
_entity_poly.pdbx_strand_id
1 'polypeptide(L)'
;MVFLYSPSFDPGAALTNALIGNDDLLGTTTSGFVANLDAGTSYVLVITGYEGFEYGRHSTTIGGPGAVSVVAVPEPETYALLAFGLGVVGLASRRAKALKIA
;
A
#
# COMPACT_ATOMS: atom_id res chain seq x y z
N MET A 1 -3.97 12.37 -2.95
CA MET A 1 -3.46 12.71 -1.60
C MET A 1 -2.23 11.90 -1.26
N VAL A 2 -1.28 12.48 -0.50
CA VAL A 2 -0.12 11.75 0.01
C VAL A 2 0.13 12.06 1.49
N PHE A 3 0.50 11.03 2.25
CA PHE A 3 0.72 11.07 3.69
C PHE A 3 2.01 10.34 4.06
N LEU A 4 2.70 10.84 5.08
CA LEU A 4 3.90 10.22 5.67
C LEU A 4 3.62 9.79 7.10
N TYR A 5 4.05 8.57 7.42
CA TYR A 5 3.95 7.98 8.75
C TYR A 5 5.30 7.50 9.25
N SER A 6 5.47 7.42 10.57
CA SER A 6 6.60 6.71 11.20
C SER A 6 6.22 6.19 12.60
N PRO A 7 6.59 4.95 12.96
CA PRO A 7 7.35 3.98 12.17
C PRO A 7 6.46 3.12 11.25
N SER A 8 5.14 3.17 11.43
CA SER A 8 4.17 2.31 10.74
C SER A 8 2.88 3.05 10.43
N PHE A 9 2.12 2.52 9.48
CA PHE A 9 0.76 2.93 9.16
C PHE A 9 -0.23 1.84 9.59
N ASP A 10 -1.33 2.24 10.23
CA ASP A 10 -2.47 1.39 10.57
C ASP A 10 -3.75 2.00 9.98
N PRO A 11 -4.43 1.34 9.03
CA PRO A 11 -5.67 1.86 8.46
C PRO A 11 -6.82 1.95 9.47
N GLY A 12 -6.81 1.15 10.55
CA GLY A 12 -7.80 1.23 11.63
C GLY A 12 -7.58 2.41 12.58
N ALA A 13 -6.39 3.02 12.55
CA ALA A 13 -5.99 4.15 13.38
C ALA A 13 -5.19 5.17 12.56
N ALA A 14 -5.75 5.61 11.43
CA ALA A 14 -5.04 6.35 10.38
C ALA A 14 -4.43 7.72 10.78
N LEU A 15 -4.75 8.25 11.96
CA LEU A 15 -4.13 9.47 12.50
C LEU A 15 -2.96 9.18 13.44
N THR A 16 -2.83 7.95 13.93
CA THR A 16 -1.70 7.51 14.73
C THR A 16 -0.45 7.47 13.84
N ASN A 17 0.69 7.93 14.37
CA ASN A 17 1.97 7.96 13.66
C ASN A 17 2.03 8.86 12.41
N ALA A 18 0.97 9.62 12.10
CA ALA A 18 0.95 10.56 10.98
C ALA A 18 1.91 11.72 11.27
N LEU A 19 2.81 11.99 10.32
CA LEU A 19 3.78 13.09 10.42
C LEU A 19 3.35 14.31 9.62
N ILE A 20 2.93 14.08 8.38
CA ILE A 20 2.53 15.13 7.45
C ILE A 20 1.67 14.51 6.34
N GLY A 21 0.73 15.29 5.82
CA GLY A 21 -0.05 14.95 4.64
C GLY A 21 -0.50 16.21 3.94
N ASN A 22 -0.56 16.15 2.62
CA ASN A 22 -1.01 17.25 1.80
C ASN A 22 -1.49 16.69 0.44
N ASP A 23 -2.59 17.23 -0.05
CA ASP A 23 -3.22 16.85 -1.30
C ASP A 23 -3.09 17.89 -2.42
N ASP A 24 -2.60 19.10 -2.12
CA ASP A 24 -2.65 20.29 -2.96
C ASP A 24 -1.34 21.10 -3.10
N LEU A 25 -0.16 20.49 -2.89
CA LEU A 25 1.16 21.14 -2.90
C LEU A 25 1.36 22.19 -4.00
N LEU A 26 0.98 21.86 -5.24
CA LEU A 26 1.05 22.76 -6.40
C LEU A 26 -0.34 23.07 -6.99
N GLY A 27 -1.42 22.65 -6.31
CA GLY A 27 -2.80 22.71 -6.77
C GLY A 27 -3.53 21.37 -6.68
N THR A 28 -4.79 21.32 -7.11
CA THR A 28 -5.72 20.20 -6.88
C THR A 28 -5.34 18.87 -7.53
N THR A 29 -4.34 18.85 -8.42
CA THR A 29 -3.87 17.64 -9.12
C THR A 29 -2.50 17.17 -8.66
N THR A 30 -1.87 17.87 -7.70
CA THR A 30 -0.50 17.57 -7.26
C THR A 30 -0.42 17.52 -5.74
N SER A 31 -0.39 16.30 -5.21
CA SER A 31 -0.15 16.04 -3.79
C SER A 31 1.35 15.95 -3.49
N GLY A 32 1.80 16.50 -2.36
CA GLY A 32 3.21 16.43 -1.98
C GLY A 32 3.56 17.25 -0.74
N PHE A 33 4.78 17.11 -0.23
CA PHE A 33 5.30 17.91 0.87
C PHE A 33 6.83 17.83 0.93
N VAL A 34 7.43 18.69 1.76
CA VAL A 34 8.84 18.57 2.17
C VAL A 34 8.87 18.23 3.66
N ALA A 35 9.63 17.19 4.02
CA ALA A 35 9.79 16.76 5.41
C ALA A 35 11.27 16.45 5.70
N ASN A 36 11.70 16.75 6.92
CA ASN A 36 13.00 16.31 7.42
C ASN A 36 12.89 14.85 7.85
N LEU A 37 13.80 14.01 7.36
CA LEU A 37 13.88 12.59 7.70
C LEU A 37 15.19 12.31 8.42
N ASP A 38 15.11 11.48 9.46
CA ASP A 38 16.27 11.03 10.22
C ASP A 38 16.82 9.73 9.63
N ALA A 39 18.14 9.62 9.55
CA ALA A 39 18.80 8.42 9.05
C ALA A 39 18.55 7.23 9.98
N GLY A 40 18.27 6.07 9.39
CA GLY A 40 17.98 4.83 10.13
C GLY A 40 16.55 4.72 10.66
N THR A 41 15.70 5.72 10.41
CA THR A 41 14.28 5.68 10.77
C THR A 41 13.44 5.13 9.63
N SER A 42 12.52 4.22 9.95
CA SER A 42 11.54 3.71 8.99
C SER A 42 10.39 4.70 8.81
N TYR A 43 10.02 4.94 7.55
CA TYR A 43 8.89 5.77 7.17
C TYR A 43 7.98 4.99 6.23
N VAL A 44 6.68 5.24 6.33
CA VAL A 44 5.67 4.68 5.43
C VAL A 44 5.04 5.83 4.66
N LEU A 45 5.12 5.77 3.33
CA LEU A 45 4.46 6.71 2.43
C LEU A 45 3.14 6.08 1.97
N VAL A 46 2.03 6.76 2.22
CA VAL A 46 0.69 6.33 1.79
C VAL A 46 0.19 7.29 0.72
N ILE A 47 -0.22 6.74 -0.41
CA ILE A 47 -0.81 7.48 -1.54
C ILE A 47 -2.25 6.99 -1.70
N THR A 48 -3.19 7.92 -1.71
CA THR A 48 -4.62 7.62 -1.84
C THR A 48 -5.33 8.66 -2.70
N GLY A 49 -6.48 8.29 -3.26
CA GLY A 49 -7.43 9.24 -3.83
C GLY A 49 -8.11 10.07 -2.73
N TYR A 50 -8.50 11.29 -3.09
CA TYR A 50 -9.44 12.13 -2.35
C TYR A 50 -10.89 11.74 -2.70
N GLU A 51 -11.18 11.55 -4.00
CA GLU A 51 -12.49 11.11 -4.49
C GLU A 51 -12.50 9.63 -4.92
N GLY A 52 -13.69 9.05 -4.97
CA GLY A 52 -13.89 7.64 -5.37
C GLY A 52 -13.52 7.30 -6.83
N PHE A 53 -13.29 8.30 -7.68
CA PHE A 53 -12.84 8.12 -9.07
C PHE A 53 -11.32 8.23 -9.25
N GLU A 54 -10.57 8.53 -8.19
CA GLU A 54 -9.13 8.76 -8.25
C GLU A 54 -8.37 7.47 -7.93
N TYR A 55 -8.26 6.62 -8.94
CA TYR A 55 -7.54 5.34 -8.87
C TYR A 55 -6.73 5.08 -10.13
N GLY A 56 -5.78 4.15 -10.04
CA GLY A 56 -4.96 3.71 -11.17
C GLY A 56 -3.51 4.18 -11.07
N ARG A 57 -2.90 4.43 -12.24
CA ARG A 57 -1.45 4.67 -12.33
C ARG A 57 -1.10 6.04 -11.77
N HIS A 58 -0.25 6.06 -10.75
CA HIS A 58 0.36 7.26 -10.20
C HIS A 58 1.88 7.21 -10.39
N SER A 59 2.53 8.37 -10.20
CA SER A 59 3.98 8.48 -10.16
C SER A 59 4.36 9.29 -8.92
N THR A 60 5.41 8.85 -8.23
CA THR A 60 5.89 9.49 -7.02
C THR A 60 7.40 9.63 -7.12
N THR A 61 7.88 10.85 -6.88
CA THR A 61 9.31 11.14 -6.83
C THR A 61 9.66 11.48 -5.39
N ILE A 62 10.62 10.75 -4.83
CA ILE A 62 11.20 11.05 -3.52
C ILE A 62 12.63 11.50 -3.77
N GLY A 63 12.96 12.71 -3.34
CA GLY A 63 14.27 13.33 -3.52
C GLY A 63 14.75 13.99 -2.23
N GLY A 64 16.05 13.99 -2.03
CA GLY A 64 16.69 14.61 -0.87
C GLY A 64 18.22 14.46 -0.91
N PRO A 65 18.93 15.10 0.02
CA PRO A 65 20.40 15.00 0.10
C PRO A 65 20.89 13.61 0.53
N GLY A 66 20.05 12.82 1.22
CA GLY A 66 20.34 11.46 1.62
C GLY A 66 19.90 10.41 0.59
N ALA A 67 20.50 9.22 0.65
CA ALA A 67 20.02 8.07 -0.12
C ALA A 67 18.73 7.53 0.50
N VAL A 68 17.67 7.41 -0.30
CA VAL A 68 16.40 6.81 0.11
C VAL A 68 16.29 5.42 -0.52
N SER A 69 16.20 4.39 0.33
CA SER A 69 15.89 3.03 -0.13
C SER A 69 14.38 2.82 -0.05
N VAL A 70 13.72 2.78 -1.21
CA VAL A 70 12.29 2.50 -1.29
C VAL A 70 12.08 1.01 -1.46
N VAL A 71 11.40 0.38 -0.51
CA VAL A 71 11.01 -1.02 -0.58
C VAL A 71 9.49 -1.08 -0.53
N ALA A 72 8.88 -1.86 -1.40
CA ALA A 72 7.45 -2.11 -1.34
C ALA A 72 7.11 -2.78 0.00
N VAL A 73 6.10 -2.27 0.71
CA VAL A 73 5.58 -2.93 1.90
C VAL A 73 4.97 -4.26 1.43
N PRO A 74 5.48 -5.41 1.88
CA PRO A 74 4.89 -6.68 1.48
C PRO A 74 3.41 -6.71 1.89
N GLU A 75 2.58 -7.40 1.11
CA GLU A 75 1.20 -7.73 1.48
C GLU A 75 1.13 -9.23 1.87
N PRO A 76 1.56 -9.65 3.08
CA PRO A 76 1.58 -11.06 3.47
C PRO A 76 0.21 -11.73 3.29
N GLU A 77 -0.84 -10.96 3.54
CA GLU A 77 -2.22 -11.43 3.56
C GLU A 77 -2.76 -11.71 2.16
N THR A 78 -2.38 -10.91 1.16
CA THR A 78 -2.77 -11.14 -0.25
C THR A 78 -2.25 -12.48 -0.75
N TYR A 79 -1.01 -12.82 -0.44
CA TYR A 79 -0.43 -14.12 -0.80
C TYR A 79 -1.06 -15.27 -0.02
N ALA A 80 -1.35 -15.07 1.27
CA ALA A 80 -2.02 -16.08 2.09
C ALA A 80 -3.44 -16.38 1.56
N LEU A 81 -4.22 -15.35 1.23
CA LEU A 81 -5.56 -15.49 0.67
C LEU A 81 -5.54 -16.08 -0.74
N LEU A 82 -4.56 -15.71 -1.57
CA LEU A 82 -4.36 -16.34 -2.88
C LEU A 82 -4.07 -17.83 -2.74
N ALA A 83 -3.12 -18.21 -1.88
CA ALA A 83 -2.76 -19.60 -1.66
C ALA A 83 -3.94 -20.41 -1.12
N PHE A 84 -4.68 -19.85 -0.16
CA PHE A 84 -5.89 -20.46 0.37
C PHE A 84 -6.96 -20.63 -0.72
N GLY A 85 -7.22 -19.59 -1.51
CA GLY A 85 -8.19 -19.62 -2.60
C GLY A 85 -7.85 -20.69 -3.64
N LEU A 86 -6.59 -20.77 -4.06
CA LEU A 86 -6.11 -21.82 -4.97
C LEU A 86 -6.24 -23.23 -4.35
N GLY A 87 -5.97 -23.37 -3.05
CA GLY A 87 -6.17 -24.62 -2.31
C GLY A 87 -7.62 -25.10 -2.33
N VAL A 88 -8.57 -24.19 -2.07
CA VAL A 88 -10.01 -24.49 -2.09
C VAL A 88 -10.46 -24.91 -3.50
N VAL A 89 -10.06 -24.17 -4.54
CA VAL A 89 -10.38 -24.50 -5.94
C VAL A 89 -9.79 -25.86 -6.36
N GLY A 90 -8.54 -26.14 -5.97
CA GLY A 90 -7.89 -27.42 -6.22
C GLY A 90 -8.63 -28.60 -5.57
N LEU A 91 -9.10 -28.45 -4.34
CA LEU A 91 -9.88 -29.50 -3.65
C LEU A 91 -11.26 -29.70 -4.29
N ALA A 92 -11.96 -28.62 -4.65
CA ALA A 92 -13.26 -28.68 -5.29
C ALA A 92 -13.21 -29.38 -6.66
N SER A 93 -12.21 -29.05 -7.49
CA SER A 93 -12.02 -29.68 -8.81
C SER A 93 -11.74 -31.19 -8.72
N ARG A 94 -10.95 -31.62 -7.72
CA ARG A 94 -10.69 -33.04 -7.44
C ARG A 94 -11.97 -33.80 -7.06
N ARG A 95 -12.81 -33.21 -6.19
CA ARG A 95 -14.11 -33.80 -5.79
C ARG A 95 -15.05 -33.93 -6.98
N ALA A 96 -15.16 -32.89 -7.80
CA ALA A 96 -16.02 -32.91 -9.00
C ALA A 96 -15.58 -33.97 -10.02
N LYS A 97 -14.26 -34.18 -10.17
CA LYS A 97 -13.74 -35.24 -11.05
C LYS A 97 -14.04 -36.63 -10.50
N ALA A 98 -13.87 -36.85 -9.19
CA ALA A 98 -14.19 -38.13 -8.55
C ALA A 98 -15.68 -38.49 -8.67
N LEU A 99 -16.57 -37.50 -8.50
CA LEU A 99 -18.02 -37.69 -8.62
C LEU A 99 -18.47 -38.02 -10.06
N LYS A 100 -17.70 -37.63 -11.08
CA LYS A 100 -18.01 -37.95 -12.50
C LYS A 100 -17.51 -39.34 -12.94
N ILE A 101 -16.68 -40.00 -12.13
CA ILE A 101 -16.08 -41.31 -12.44
C ILE A 101 -16.79 -42.44 -11.64
N ALA A 102 -17.58 -42.09 -10.64
CA ALA A 102 -18.47 -43.00 -9.90
C ALA A 102 -19.86 -43.06 -10.56
#